data_AF-A0A7V4IX17-F1
#
_entry.id   AF-A0A7V4IX17-F1
#
_cell.length_a   1.000
_cell.length_b   1.000
_cell.length_c   1.000
_cell.angle_alpha   90.00
_cell.angle_beta   90.00
_cell.angle_gamma   90.00
#
_symmetry.space_group_name_H-M   'P 1'
#
loop_
_entity.id
_entity.type
_entity.pdbx_description
1 polymer ?
#
loop_
_entity_poly.entity_id
_entity_poly.type
_entity_poly.pdbx_seq_one_letter_code
_entity_poly.pdbx_strand_id
1 'polypeptide(L)'
;MRPFLLAAVLLIGAQQAPTTLRDPNQHLERTSFQTGGPYDPRVDIRSDVAMVYGITGNFQERMRGWKERGYIIHLMTGVSWGEYQDYFSGRWDGKSHADEAQMDRFGREILHGPTVPYVAPSADFGRYLCEGVKRAMDAGAEAVHLEEPEFWVRAGYSGSFKREWQAYYGEPWIPPHSSPDAQYRASKLKYFLYRRALQQVFDFVQEENRRTGRNVRCYVPTHSMINYAHWRIVSPEQSLVLLNGCDGYIGQVWTGTSRTPNRYRGELRERTFDTAFLEYGVLHNLVRSTGRRMYYLNDPVEDNPDHTWEDYRRNWESTLVASLLWPDVWRFEVTPWPERPFIGKYPQEGSAERVGISPEYATELLTVFNALNHMKQTRIEWSCGTRGVGVLVSDTMMFHRGEPAPGDPHLGSFYGLALPLLKSGAPVQPVQIENLHLPDYLKPYKVLFLTYEGQKPPSPDAHKHLAEWVRKGGSLVLVDDGSDPYNGVREWWNTGARRYAS
;
A
#
# COMPACT_ATOMS: atom_id res chain seq x y z
N MET A 1 69.51 52.58 -6.98
CA MET A 1 68.32 52.28 -6.16
C MET A 1 67.14 51.98 -7.07
N ARG A 2 66.70 50.72 -7.13
CA ARG A 2 65.43 50.27 -7.75
C ARG A 2 64.78 49.34 -6.73
N PRO A 3 63.49 49.50 -6.37
CA PRO A 3 62.85 48.61 -5.42
C PRO A 3 62.39 47.33 -6.13
N PHE A 4 62.65 46.18 -5.52
CA PHE A 4 62.07 44.90 -5.89
C PHE A 4 60.65 44.83 -5.30
N LEU A 5 59.63 44.68 -6.16
CA LEU A 5 58.28 44.28 -5.74
C LEU A 5 58.26 42.76 -5.56
N LEU A 6 57.96 42.29 -4.35
CA LEU A 6 57.56 40.91 -4.09
C LEU A 6 56.07 40.78 -4.42
N ALA A 7 55.72 39.98 -5.43
CA ALA A 7 54.34 39.59 -5.70
C ALA A 7 54.01 38.32 -4.90
N ALA A 8 53.13 38.44 -3.91
CA ALA A 8 52.56 37.30 -3.19
C ALA A 8 51.42 36.70 -4.03
N VAL A 9 51.61 35.49 -4.52
CA VAL A 9 50.56 34.70 -5.18
C VAL A 9 49.75 33.98 -4.10
N LEU A 10 48.55 34.46 -3.82
CA LEU A 10 47.54 33.75 -3.03
C LEU A 10 46.95 32.64 -3.91
N LEU A 11 47.44 31.41 -3.71
CA LEU A 11 46.78 30.19 -4.20
C LEU A 11 45.51 29.99 -3.38
N ILE A 12 44.38 30.44 -3.91
CA ILE A 12 43.06 30.03 -3.45
C ILE A 12 42.91 28.57 -3.84
N GLY A 13 43.20 27.66 -2.90
CA GLY A 13 42.87 26.26 -3.05
C GLY A 13 41.36 26.13 -3.25
N ALA A 14 40.93 25.69 -4.43
CA ALA A 14 39.58 25.25 -4.63
C ALA A 14 39.31 24.13 -3.63
N GLN A 15 38.45 24.39 -2.63
CA GLN A 15 37.85 23.33 -1.83
C GLN A 15 37.10 22.44 -2.81
N GLN A 16 37.68 21.29 -3.15
CA GLN A 16 36.90 20.20 -3.70
C GLN A 16 35.78 19.96 -2.70
N ALA A 17 34.53 20.11 -3.18
CA ALA A 17 33.37 19.65 -2.43
C ALA A 17 33.69 18.23 -1.92
N PRO A 18 33.35 17.90 -0.66
CA PRO A 18 33.56 16.55 -0.16
C PRO A 18 32.99 15.59 -1.18
N THR A 19 33.83 14.76 -1.78
CA THR A 19 33.37 13.61 -2.53
C THR A 19 32.57 12.81 -1.53
N THR A 20 31.25 12.91 -1.60
CA THR A 20 30.36 12.11 -0.79
C THR A 20 30.78 10.67 -1.04
N LEU A 21 31.33 10.02 -0.02
CA LEU A 21 31.65 8.60 -0.09
C LEU A 21 30.33 7.92 -0.43
N ARG A 22 30.21 7.52 -1.69
CA ARG A 22 29.01 6.87 -2.20
C ARG A 22 28.93 5.55 -1.48
N ASP A 23 27.84 5.33 -0.72
CA ASP A 23 27.64 4.07 -0.02
C ASP A 23 27.74 2.93 -1.05
N PRO A 24 28.71 2.01 -0.93
CA PRO A 24 28.90 0.94 -1.92
C PRO A 24 27.66 0.05 -2.03
N ASN A 25 26.83 0.01 -1.00
CA ASN A 25 25.60 -0.78 -0.92
C ASN A 25 24.34 -0.01 -1.34
N GLN A 26 24.46 1.24 -1.81
CA GLN A 26 23.30 2.05 -2.26
C GLN A 26 22.46 1.32 -3.32
N HIS A 27 23.12 0.56 -4.20
CA HIS A 27 22.48 -0.24 -5.25
C HIS A 27 21.51 -1.32 -4.73
N LEU A 28 21.54 -1.64 -3.43
CA LEU A 28 20.61 -2.57 -2.79
C LEU A 28 19.24 -1.94 -2.53
N GLU A 29 19.17 -0.60 -2.53
CA GLU A 29 17.97 0.22 -2.28
C GLU A 29 17.30 -0.20 -0.97
N ARG A 30 18.06 -0.13 0.13
CA ARG A 30 17.65 -0.59 1.46
C ARG A 30 16.64 0.36 2.08
N THR A 31 16.87 1.66 1.92
CA THR A 31 16.00 2.70 2.47
C THR A 31 15.54 3.67 1.40
N SER A 32 14.30 4.12 1.48
CA SER A 32 13.69 5.10 0.59
C SER A 32 12.87 6.13 1.37
N PHE A 33 12.51 7.23 0.72
CA PHE A 33 11.47 8.16 1.16
C PHE A 33 10.72 8.69 -0.06
N GLN A 34 9.45 9.06 0.11
CA GLN A 34 8.72 9.85 -0.89
C GLN A 34 8.71 11.34 -0.59
N THR A 35 8.74 12.18 -1.63
CA THR A 35 8.70 13.63 -1.50
C THR A 35 8.02 14.31 -2.69
N GLY A 36 7.27 15.36 -2.40
CA GLY A 36 6.76 16.33 -3.36
C GLY A 36 7.59 17.61 -3.42
N GLY A 37 8.68 17.71 -2.65
CA GLY A 37 9.54 18.87 -2.59
C GLY A 37 10.70 18.81 -3.61
N PRO A 38 11.25 19.96 -4.02
CA PRO A 38 12.62 20.00 -4.53
C PRO A 38 13.61 19.58 -3.43
N TYR A 39 14.85 19.28 -3.80
CA TYR A 39 15.90 19.01 -2.81
C TYR A 39 16.04 20.18 -1.81
N ASP A 40 16.02 19.86 -0.52
CA ASP A 40 16.28 20.77 0.58
C ASP A 40 17.22 20.09 1.59
N PRO A 41 18.36 20.72 1.98
CA PRO A 41 19.30 20.14 2.94
C PRO A 41 18.68 19.72 4.28
N ARG A 42 17.56 20.32 4.70
CA ARG A 42 16.87 19.99 5.95
C ARG A 42 16.21 18.62 5.95
N VAL A 43 15.96 18.06 4.75
CA VAL A 43 15.32 16.76 4.53
C VAL A 43 16.26 15.77 3.83
N ASP A 44 17.56 16.06 3.80
CA ASP A 44 18.59 15.15 3.30
C ASP A 44 18.89 14.06 4.34
N ILE A 45 18.00 13.07 4.42
CA ILE A 45 18.04 11.99 5.43
C ILE A 45 18.96 10.82 5.06
N ARG A 46 19.70 10.93 3.94
CA ARG A 46 20.73 9.96 3.51
C ARG A 46 20.23 8.53 3.23
N SER A 47 18.96 8.38 2.84
CA SER A 47 18.44 7.11 2.30
C SER A 47 19.06 6.77 0.93
N ASP A 48 18.90 5.52 0.47
CA ASP A 48 19.41 5.10 -0.83
C ASP A 48 18.63 5.72 -2.01
N VAL A 49 17.30 5.85 -1.83
CA VAL A 49 16.33 6.21 -2.88
C VAL A 49 15.54 7.46 -2.48
N ALA A 50 15.39 8.39 -3.43
CA ALA A 50 14.39 9.46 -3.38
C ALA A 50 13.25 9.14 -4.37
N MET A 51 12.04 8.99 -3.87
CA MET A 51 10.83 8.73 -4.68
C MET A 51 10.10 10.06 -4.90
N VAL A 52 10.18 10.60 -6.11
CA VAL A 52 9.56 11.90 -6.43
C VAL A 52 8.09 11.68 -6.80
N TYR A 53 7.19 12.39 -6.13
CA TYR A 53 5.76 12.17 -6.25
C TYR A 53 5.08 13.03 -7.33
N GLY A 54 4.31 12.42 -8.21
CA GLY A 54 3.46 13.06 -9.23
C GLY A 54 4.08 13.10 -10.63
N ILE A 55 3.21 13.13 -11.64
CA ILE A 55 3.55 13.09 -13.08
C ILE A 55 3.18 14.37 -13.85
N THR A 56 2.75 15.40 -13.13
CA THR A 56 2.37 16.72 -13.64
C THR A 56 3.25 17.81 -13.00
N GLY A 57 3.16 19.03 -13.53
CA GLY A 57 3.95 20.16 -13.03
C GLY A 57 5.46 20.01 -13.25
N ASN A 58 6.26 20.38 -12.25
CA ASN A 58 7.73 20.46 -12.33
C ASN A 58 8.46 19.19 -11.84
N PHE A 59 7.82 18.02 -11.85
CA PHE A 59 8.40 16.80 -11.28
C PHE A 59 9.77 16.44 -11.88
N GLN A 60 10.01 16.70 -13.16
CA GLN A 60 11.30 16.45 -13.82
C GLN A 60 12.45 17.30 -13.21
N GLU A 61 12.15 18.53 -12.81
CA GLU A 61 13.13 19.41 -12.14
C GLU A 61 13.45 18.90 -10.74
N ARG A 62 12.43 18.48 -9.98
CA ARG A 62 12.62 17.88 -8.65
C ARG A 62 13.47 16.60 -8.74
N MET A 63 13.16 15.70 -9.69
CA MET A 63 13.94 14.48 -9.94
C MET A 63 15.42 14.80 -10.23
N ARG A 64 15.69 15.78 -11.08
CA ARG A 64 17.05 16.23 -11.37
C ARG A 64 17.76 16.75 -10.12
N GLY A 65 17.09 17.58 -9.32
CA GLY A 65 17.67 18.12 -8.08
C GLY A 65 18.10 17.03 -7.10
N TRP A 66 17.27 16.01 -6.88
CA TRP A 66 17.63 14.86 -6.05
C TRP A 66 18.74 14.01 -6.68
N LYS A 67 18.72 13.81 -8.00
CA LYS A 67 19.72 13.02 -8.73
C LYS A 67 21.12 13.63 -8.65
N GLU A 68 21.23 14.95 -8.77
CA GLU A 68 22.49 15.69 -8.65
C GLU A 68 23.13 15.56 -7.26
N ARG A 69 22.34 15.17 -6.25
CA ARG A 69 22.80 14.87 -4.89
C ARG A 69 23.15 13.40 -4.65
N GLY A 70 23.07 12.58 -5.71
CA GLY A 70 23.53 11.20 -5.71
C GLY A 70 22.48 10.17 -5.30
N TYR A 71 21.21 10.54 -5.24
CA TYR A 71 20.11 9.60 -4.96
C TYR A 71 19.78 8.72 -6.17
N ILE A 72 19.39 7.47 -5.91
CA ILE A 72 18.65 6.66 -6.89
C ILE A 72 17.25 7.25 -6.99
N ILE A 73 16.79 7.51 -8.21
CA ILE A 73 15.51 8.20 -8.44
C ILE A 73 14.43 7.21 -8.83
N HIS A 74 13.37 7.17 -8.04
CA HIS A 74 12.11 6.54 -8.42
C HIS A 74 11.05 7.63 -8.66
N LEU A 75 10.06 7.30 -9.48
CA LEU A 75 8.79 8.03 -9.60
C LEU A 75 7.74 7.35 -8.73
N MET A 76 6.95 8.10 -7.98
CA MET A 76 5.68 7.63 -7.43
C MET A 76 4.52 8.50 -7.93
N THR A 77 3.36 7.92 -8.20
CA THR A 77 2.14 8.67 -8.51
C THR A 77 0.91 7.86 -8.12
N GLY A 78 -0.12 8.53 -7.62
CA GLY A 78 -1.40 7.88 -7.30
C GLY A 78 -2.06 7.30 -8.55
N VAL A 79 -2.52 6.05 -8.48
CA VAL A 79 -3.26 5.40 -9.57
C VAL A 79 -4.77 5.57 -9.41
N SER A 80 -5.24 6.09 -8.28
CA SER A 80 -6.66 6.34 -8.00
C SER A 80 -7.00 7.82 -7.82
N TRP A 81 -6.02 8.68 -7.60
CA TRP A 81 -6.18 10.12 -7.41
C TRP A 81 -4.87 10.83 -7.78
N GLY A 82 -4.94 12.14 -7.99
CA GLY A 82 -3.78 12.97 -8.33
C GLY A 82 -4.17 14.27 -9.03
N GLU A 83 -3.19 15.13 -9.31
CA GLU A 83 -3.38 16.39 -10.02
C GLU A 83 -3.58 16.17 -11.54
N TYR A 84 -4.70 15.53 -11.90
CA TYR A 84 -5.06 15.12 -13.26
C TYR A 84 -6.13 16.01 -13.90
N GLN A 85 -6.17 17.30 -13.56
CA GLN A 85 -7.22 18.21 -14.02
C GLN A 85 -7.23 18.40 -15.54
N ASP A 86 -6.08 18.24 -16.22
CA ASP A 86 -5.98 18.23 -17.67
C ASP A 86 -6.67 17.01 -18.31
N TYR A 87 -6.57 15.84 -17.67
CA TYR A 87 -7.34 14.64 -18.02
C TYR A 87 -8.84 14.88 -17.86
N PHE A 88 -9.29 15.26 -16.67
CA PHE A 88 -10.73 15.43 -16.40
C PHE A 88 -11.40 16.48 -17.29
N SER A 89 -10.69 17.59 -17.57
CA SER A 89 -11.20 18.67 -18.43
C SER A 89 -11.14 18.36 -19.93
N GLY A 90 -10.46 17.28 -20.33
CA GLY A 90 -10.24 16.94 -21.73
C GLY A 90 -9.20 17.78 -22.45
N ARG A 91 -8.35 18.51 -21.72
CA ARG A 91 -7.19 19.20 -22.33
C ARG A 91 -6.16 18.21 -22.87
N TRP A 92 -6.14 16.99 -22.34
CA TRP A 92 -5.24 15.92 -22.77
C TRP A 92 -5.54 15.41 -24.19
N ASP A 93 -6.80 15.04 -24.48
CA ASP A 93 -7.17 14.39 -25.76
C ASP A 93 -8.37 15.03 -26.48
N GLY A 94 -8.91 16.14 -25.96
CA GLY A 94 -10.09 16.82 -26.48
C GLY A 94 -11.42 16.29 -25.97
N LYS A 95 -11.45 15.31 -25.04
CA LYS A 95 -12.68 14.71 -24.49
C LYS A 95 -12.76 14.88 -22.99
N SER A 96 -13.92 15.30 -22.49
CA SER A 96 -14.13 15.36 -21.03
C SER A 96 -14.14 13.95 -20.43
N HIS A 97 -13.34 13.76 -19.38
CA HIS A 97 -13.30 12.53 -18.57
C HIS A 97 -13.91 12.71 -17.18
N ALA A 98 -14.70 13.79 -16.97
CA ALA A 98 -15.34 14.07 -15.68
C ALA A 98 -16.24 12.93 -15.18
N ASP A 99 -16.81 12.13 -16.07
CA ASP A 99 -17.65 10.98 -15.70
C ASP A 99 -16.86 9.75 -15.22
N GLU A 100 -15.54 9.85 -15.18
CA GLU A 100 -14.62 8.91 -14.52
C GLU A 100 -14.38 9.24 -13.05
N ALA A 101 -14.84 10.38 -12.52
CA ALA A 101 -14.85 10.59 -11.09
C ALA A 101 -15.74 9.53 -10.39
N GLN A 102 -15.26 8.94 -9.30
CA GLN A 102 -16.03 8.02 -8.48
C GLN A 102 -17.22 8.76 -7.89
N MET A 103 -18.43 8.25 -8.15
CA MET A 103 -19.67 8.82 -7.64
C MET A 103 -20.32 7.91 -6.60
N ASP A 104 -20.86 8.50 -5.54
CA ASP A 104 -21.74 7.82 -4.59
C ASP A 104 -23.19 7.70 -5.11
N ARG A 105 -24.06 7.04 -4.34
CA ARG A 105 -25.45 6.78 -4.74
C ARG A 105 -26.30 8.04 -4.94
N PHE A 106 -25.86 9.18 -4.41
CA PHE A 106 -26.55 10.46 -4.52
C PHE A 106 -25.98 11.33 -5.66
N GLY A 107 -25.06 10.78 -6.46
CA GLY A 107 -24.43 11.50 -7.55
C GLY A 107 -23.37 12.50 -7.10
N ARG A 108 -22.84 12.35 -5.87
CA ARG A 108 -21.76 13.20 -5.36
C ARG A 108 -20.41 12.56 -5.65
N GLU A 109 -19.47 13.38 -6.07
CA GLU A 109 -18.08 12.95 -6.24
C GLU A 109 -17.48 12.53 -4.90
N ILE A 110 -16.69 11.46 -4.94
CA ILE A 110 -15.88 11.03 -3.81
C ILE A 110 -14.49 11.62 -4.02
N LEU A 111 -14.10 12.50 -3.09
CA LEU A 111 -12.89 13.30 -3.19
C LEU A 111 -11.79 12.78 -2.25
N HIS A 112 -10.56 12.82 -2.73
CA HIS A 112 -9.32 12.78 -1.96
C HIS A 112 -8.95 14.24 -1.61
N GLY A 113 -9.06 14.61 -0.33
CA GLY A 113 -8.96 16.02 0.07
C GLY A 113 -10.10 16.89 -0.49
N PRO A 114 -9.90 18.21 -0.64
CA PRO A 114 -10.99 19.14 -0.91
C PRO A 114 -11.44 19.19 -2.38
N THR A 115 -10.59 18.82 -3.35
CA THR A 115 -10.83 19.10 -4.77
C THR A 115 -10.39 17.99 -5.73
N VAL A 116 -9.68 16.96 -5.25
CA VAL A 116 -9.16 15.91 -6.13
C VAL A 116 -10.14 14.74 -6.13
N PRO A 117 -10.79 14.39 -7.24
CA PRO A 117 -11.68 13.23 -7.27
C PRO A 117 -10.88 11.92 -7.28
N TYR A 118 -11.41 10.90 -6.61
CA TYR A 118 -10.99 9.52 -6.87
C TYR A 118 -11.48 9.10 -8.27
N VAL A 119 -10.66 8.34 -9.00
CA VAL A 119 -10.89 7.92 -10.39
C VAL A 119 -11.55 6.53 -10.42
N ALA A 120 -12.49 6.31 -11.34
CA ALA A 120 -12.98 5.00 -11.74
C ALA A 120 -12.25 4.63 -13.04
N PRO A 121 -11.17 3.83 -12.99
CA PRO A 121 -10.20 3.79 -14.07
C PRO A 121 -10.73 3.12 -15.34
N SER A 122 -10.83 3.91 -16.41
CA SER A 122 -11.06 3.42 -17.77
C SER A 122 -9.74 3.03 -18.44
N ALA A 123 -9.82 2.47 -19.65
CA ALA A 123 -8.63 2.25 -20.47
C ALA A 123 -7.97 3.57 -20.93
N ASP A 124 -8.71 4.68 -20.94
CA ASP A 124 -8.21 6.00 -21.33
C ASP A 124 -7.33 6.57 -20.22
N PHE A 125 -7.77 6.41 -18.97
CA PHE A 125 -6.98 6.81 -17.80
C PHE A 125 -5.64 6.07 -17.73
N GLY A 126 -5.64 4.77 -18.03
CA GLY A 126 -4.39 4.01 -18.11
C GLY A 126 -3.43 4.52 -19.20
N ARG A 127 -3.94 5.01 -20.34
CA ARG A 127 -3.10 5.63 -21.39
C ARG A 127 -2.53 6.97 -20.93
N TYR A 128 -3.35 7.79 -20.26
CA TYR A 128 -2.91 9.04 -19.67
C TYR A 128 -1.76 8.83 -18.67
N LEU A 129 -1.89 7.83 -17.78
CA LEU A 129 -0.81 7.46 -16.85
C LEU A 129 0.46 7.00 -17.57
N CYS A 130 0.34 6.20 -18.64
CA CYS A 130 1.49 5.76 -19.44
C CYS A 130 2.32 6.95 -19.97
N GLU A 131 1.67 8.02 -20.44
CA GLU A 131 2.38 9.21 -20.91
C GLU A 131 3.14 9.93 -19.79
N GLY A 132 2.54 10.05 -18.61
CA GLY A 132 3.22 10.59 -17.42
C GLY A 132 4.42 9.76 -16.99
N VAL A 133 4.23 8.45 -16.93
CA VAL A 133 5.29 7.48 -16.62
C VAL A 133 6.41 7.57 -17.64
N LYS A 134 6.09 7.68 -18.93
CA LYS A 134 7.10 7.85 -19.99
C LYS A 134 7.97 9.08 -19.74
N ARG A 135 7.37 10.23 -19.41
CA ARG A 135 8.12 11.47 -19.12
C ARG A 135 9.08 11.30 -17.93
N ALA A 136 8.69 10.52 -16.92
CA ALA A 136 9.56 10.21 -15.80
C ALA A 136 10.69 9.22 -16.16
N MET A 137 10.40 8.20 -16.96
CA MET A 137 11.42 7.30 -17.51
C MET A 137 12.45 8.11 -18.32
N ASP A 138 11.98 9.01 -19.19
CA ASP A 138 12.84 9.90 -19.98
C ASP A 138 13.69 10.84 -19.10
N ALA A 139 13.15 11.29 -17.95
CA ALA A 139 13.87 12.05 -16.94
C ALA A 139 14.86 11.21 -16.10
N GLY A 140 14.90 9.90 -16.29
CA GLY A 140 15.86 8.98 -15.67
C GLY A 140 15.40 8.35 -14.37
N ALA A 141 14.08 8.14 -14.19
CA ALA A 141 13.56 7.25 -13.15
C ALA A 141 14.06 5.81 -13.37
N GLU A 142 14.49 5.15 -12.30
CA GLU A 142 14.90 3.73 -12.28
C GLU A 142 13.80 2.79 -11.78
N ALA A 143 12.72 3.36 -11.22
CA ALA A 143 11.49 2.66 -10.94
C ALA A 143 10.27 3.59 -10.98
N VAL A 144 9.11 2.98 -11.16
CA VAL A 144 7.79 3.62 -11.20
C VAL A 144 6.91 2.93 -10.16
N HIS A 145 6.28 3.72 -9.31
CA HIS A 145 5.38 3.28 -8.24
C HIS A 145 3.99 3.82 -8.53
N LEU A 146 3.02 2.92 -8.66
CA LEU A 146 1.60 3.25 -8.87
C LEU A 146 0.85 3.03 -7.56
N GLU A 147 0.72 4.12 -6.81
CA GLU A 147 0.25 4.12 -5.42
C GLU A 147 -1.27 4.00 -5.33
N GLU A 148 -1.73 3.26 -4.31
CA GLU A 148 -3.10 3.27 -3.81
C GLU A 148 -4.15 3.03 -4.91
N PRO A 149 -4.27 1.81 -5.46
CA PRO A 149 -5.35 1.43 -6.38
C PRO A 149 -6.72 1.34 -5.67
N GLU A 150 -7.26 2.50 -5.29
CA GLU A 150 -8.39 2.62 -4.37
C GLU A 150 -9.73 2.88 -5.04
N PHE A 151 -10.67 1.96 -4.83
CA PHE A 151 -12.07 2.16 -5.19
C PHE A 151 -12.95 2.14 -3.96
N TRP A 152 -13.64 3.24 -3.67
CA TRP A 152 -14.53 3.29 -2.51
C TRP A 152 -15.68 2.28 -2.65
N VAL A 153 -15.96 1.54 -1.58
CA VAL A 153 -17.07 0.58 -1.53
C VAL A 153 -18.41 1.26 -1.81
N ARG A 154 -18.61 2.50 -1.30
CA ARG A 154 -19.81 3.30 -1.54
C ARG A 154 -19.95 3.85 -2.97
N ALA A 155 -18.92 3.72 -3.80
CA ALA A 155 -18.92 4.18 -5.19
C ALA A 155 -19.60 3.19 -6.15
N GLY A 156 -19.50 3.44 -7.45
CA GLY A 156 -20.03 2.59 -8.51
C GLY A 156 -21.28 3.14 -9.19
N TYR A 157 -21.48 4.46 -9.12
CA TYR A 157 -22.63 5.16 -9.71
C TYR A 157 -22.24 6.09 -10.87
N SER A 158 -20.95 6.23 -11.17
CA SER A 158 -20.43 7.08 -12.25
C SER A 158 -20.83 6.54 -13.62
N GLY A 159 -20.86 7.42 -14.62
CA GLY A 159 -21.22 7.05 -16.00
C GLY A 159 -20.24 6.02 -16.57
N SER A 160 -18.95 6.24 -16.37
CA SER A 160 -17.87 5.30 -16.70
C SER A 160 -18.06 3.92 -16.08
N PHE A 161 -18.31 3.83 -14.78
CA PHE A 161 -18.47 2.55 -14.09
C PHE A 161 -19.68 1.75 -14.61
N LYS A 162 -20.78 2.44 -14.95
CA LYS A 162 -21.96 1.79 -15.55
C LYS A 162 -21.64 1.19 -16.92
N ARG A 163 -20.81 1.86 -17.73
CA ARG A 163 -20.33 1.31 -19.02
C ARG A 163 -19.40 0.11 -18.81
N GLU A 164 -18.47 0.20 -17.86
CA GLU A 164 -17.58 -0.90 -17.49
C GLU A 164 -18.34 -2.11 -16.96
N TRP A 165 -19.42 -1.90 -16.20
CA TRP A 165 -20.30 -2.98 -15.76
C TRP A 165 -20.92 -3.72 -16.93
N GLN A 166 -21.53 -2.99 -17.86
CA GLN A 166 -22.16 -3.59 -19.05
C GLN A 166 -21.14 -4.35 -19.89
N ALA A 167 -19.93 -3.80 -20.04
CA ALA A 167 -18.85 -4.45 -20.78
C ALA A 167 -18.33 -5.72 -20.09
N TYR A 168 -18.18 -5.70 -18.76
CA TYR A 168 -17.63 -6.81 -18.00
C TYR A 168 -18.62 -7.96 -17.80
N TYR A 169 -19.89 -7.64 -17.51
CA TYR A 169 -20.91 -8.64 -17.18
C TYR A 169 -21.87 -8.97 -18.33
N GLY A 170 -21.96 -8.15 -19.37
CA GLY A 170 -22.94 -8.32 -20.44
C GLY A 170 -24.39 -8.06 -20.01
N GLU A 171 -24.60 -7.43 -18.86
CA GLU A 171 -25.91 -7.20 -18.24
C GLU A 171 -26.09 -5.70 -17.91
N PRO A 172 -27.35 -5.19 -17.88
CA PRO A 172 -27.64 -3.85 -17.36
C PRO A 172 -27.04 -3.63 -15.98
N TRP A 173 -26.52 -2.42 -15.73
CA TRP A 173 -26.00 -2.04 -14.43
C TRP A 173 -27.07 -2.14 -13.34
N ILE A 174 -26.68 -2.72 -12.20
CA ILE A 174 -27.52 -2.86 -11.01
C ILE A 174 -26.94 -1.96 -9.91
N PRO A 175 -27.75 -1.16 -9.21
CA PRO A 175 -27.27 -0.32 -8.12
C PRO A 175 -26.64 -1.16 -7.00
N PRO A 176 -25.38 -0.92 -6.60
CA PRO A 176 -24.68 -1.72 -5.59
C PRO A 176 -25.48 -1.93 -4.30
N HIS A 177 -26.14 -0.88 -3.79
CA HIS A 177 -26.89 -0.93 -2.54
C HIS A 177 -28.18 -1.76 -2.57
N SER A 178 -28.61 -2.26 -3.74
CA SER A 178 -29.91 -2.93 -3.88
C SER A 178 -29.94 -4.35 -3.33
N SER A 179 -28.80 -5.03 -3.24
CA SER A 179 -28.69 -6.40 -2.72
C SER A 179 -27.23 -6.74 -2.39
N PRO A 180 -26.98 -7.73 -1.51
CA PRO A 180 -25.63 -8.26 -1.28
C PRO A 180 -24.96 -8.75 -2.57
N ASP A 181 -25.74 -9.35 -3.49
CA ASP A 181 -25.27 -9.79 -4.81
C ASP A 181 -24.76 -8.62 -5.67
N ALA A 182 -25.55 -7.54 -5.78
CA ALA A 182 -25.15 -6.35 -6.52
C ALA A 182 -23.89 -5.70 -5.92
N GLN A 183 -23.83 -5.61 -4.59
CA GLN A 183 -22.69 -5.05 -3.87
C GLN A 183 -21.41 -5.89 -4.07
N TYR A 184 -21.51 -7.21 -3.96
CA TYR A 184 -20.38 -8.12 -4.19
C TYR A 184 -19.85 -8.01 -5.62
N ARG A 185 -20.75 -8.08 -6.61
CA ARG A 185 -20.38 -7.96 -8.04
C ARG A 185 -19.81 -6.59 -8.39
N ALA A 186 -20.33 -5.52 -7.79
CA ALA A 186 -19.77 -4.17 -7.97
C ALA A 186 -18.34 -4.11 -7.44
N SER A 187 -18.10 -4.66 -6.25
CA SER A 187 -16.76 -4.70 -5.66
C SER A 187 -15.79 -5.56 -6.47
N LYS A 188 -16.24 -6.72 -6.96
CA LYS A 188 -15.44 -7.56 -7.87
C LYS A 188 -15.06 -6.84 -9.16
N LEU A 189 -15.94 -6.01 -9.72
CA LEU A 189 -15.63 -5.17 -10.87
C LEU A 189 -14.61 -4.08 -10.52
N LYS A 190 -14.78 -3.38 -9.40
CA LYS A 190 -13.82 -2.36 -8.92
C LYS A 190 -12.41 -2.93 -8.80
N TYR A 191 -12.31 -4.11 -8.17
CA TYR A 191 -11.10 -4.90 -8.05
C TYR A 191 -10.46 -5.21 -9.41
N PHE A 192 -11.26 -5.67 -10.37
CA PHE A 192 -10.79 -5.94 -11.74
C PHE A 192 -10.27 -4.68 -12.46
N LEU A 193 -10.99 -3.55 -12.35
CA LEU A 193 -10.67 -2.32 -13.08
C LEU A 193 -9.29 -1.77 -12.69
N TYR A 194 -8.97 -1.74 -11.40
CA TYR A 194 -7.65 -1.29 -10.96
C TYR A 194 -6.52 -2.25 -11.34
N ARG A 195 -6.74 -3.57 -11.26
CA ARG A 195 -5.76 -4.54 -11.78
C ARG A 195 -5.49 -4.30 -13.26
N ARG A 196 -6.52 -4.04 -14.05
CA ARG A 196 -6.39 -3.74 -15.49
C ARG A 196 -5.59 -2.45 -15.71
N ALA A 197 -5.87 -1.39 -14.96
CA ALA A 197 -5.16 -0.12 -15.06
C ALA A 197 -3.66 -0.27 -14.73
N LEU A 198 -3.33 -0.99 -13.66
CA LEU A 198 -1.95 -1.31 -13.29
C LEU A 198 -1.25 -2.13 -14.39
N GLN A 199 -1.91 -3.19 -14.90
CA GLN A 199 -1.35 -4.02 -15.96
C GLN A 199 -1.04 -3.21 -17.23
N GLN A 200 -1.93 -2.30 -17.61
CA GLN A 200 -1.75 -1.45 -18.78
C GLN A 200 -0.48 -0.60 -18.67
N VAL A 201 -0.23 0.02 -17.52
CA VAL A 201 0.99 0.82 -17.31
C VAL A 201 2.23 -0.07 -17.22
N PHE A 202 2.14 -1.24 -16.60
CA PHE A 202 3.29 -2.15 -16.48
C PHE A 202 3.68 -2.74 -17.84
N ASP A 203 2.71 -3.13 -18.67
CA ASP A 203 2.96 -3.58 -20.05
C ASP A 203 3.66 -2.49 -20.87
N PHE A 204 3.23 -1.24 -20.70
CA PHE A 204 3.86 -0.08 -21.34
C PHE A 204 5.32 0.10 -20.90
N VAL A 205 5.61 0.04 -19.59
CA VAL A 205 6.99 0.15 -19.08
C VAL A 205 7.87 -0.98 -19.59
N GLN A 206 7.36 -2.22 -19.62
CA GLN A 206 8.11 -3.37 -20.13
C GLN A 206 8.41 -3.24 -21.63
N GLU A 207 7.47 -2.72 -22.43
CA GLU A 207 7.72 -2.43 -23.84
C GLU A 207 8.75 -1.32 -24.05
N GLU A 208 8.65 -0.23 -23.29
CA GLU A 208 9.63 0.86 -23.33
C GLU A 208 11.04 0.38 -22.91
N ASN A 209 11.13 -0.50 -21.90
CA ASN A 209 12.38 -1.15 -21.51
C ASN A 209 12.97 -1.97 -22.67
N ARG A 210 12.16 -2.81 -23.34
CA ARG A 210 12.60 -3.57 -24.53
C ARG A 210 13.09 -2.65 -25.65
N ARG A 211 12.37 -1.57 -25.93
CA ARG A 211 12.68 -0.62 -27.00
C ARG A 211 13.95 0.19 -26.73
N THR A 212 14.20 0.57 -25.47
CA THR A 212 15.29 1.48 -25.09
C THR A 212 16.50 0.78 -24.48
N GLY A 213 16.41 -0.51 -24.16
CA GLY A 213 17.44 -1.25 -23.44
C GLY A 213 17.58 -0.86 -21.97
N ARG A 214 16.60 -0.13 -21.41
CA ARG A 214 16.54 0.24 -20.00
C ARG A 214 15.93 -0.90 -19.16
N ASN A 215 16.03 -0.78 -17.85
CA ASN A 215 15.44 -1.72 -16.89
C ASN A 215 14.71 -0.95 -15.77
N VAL A 216 13.71 -0.16 -16.14
CA VAL A 216 12.85 0.55 -15.18
C VAL A 216 11.91 -0.46 -14.53
N ARG A 217 11.90 -0.49 -13.20
CA ARG A 217 11.10 -1.43 -12.41
C ARG A 217 9.73 -0.88 -12.05
N CYS A 218 8.76 -1.74 -11.83
CA CYS A 218 7.38 -1.37 -11.49
C CYS A 218 6.97 -1.88 -10.11
N TYR A 219 6.42 -0.99 -9.29
CA TYR A 219 5.98 -1.27 -7.93
C TYR A 219 4.55 -0.79 -7.69
N VAL A 220 3.88 -1.44 -6.73
CA VAL A 220 2.57 -0.98 -6.23
C VAL A 220 2.68 -0.70 -4.73
N PRO A 221 2.73 0.58 -4.32
CA PRO A 221 2.45 1.00 -2.95
C PRO A 221 0.98 0.81 -2.62
N THR A 222 0.69 0.16 -1.51
CA THR A 222 -0.70 -0.15 -1.14
C THR A 222 -0.86 -0.42 0.35
N HIS A 223 -2.01 -0.04 0.91
CA HIS A 223 -2.40 -0.46 2.24
C HIS A 223 -2.67 -1.96 2.29
N SER A 224 -2.71 -2.52 3.49
CA SER A 224 -3.08 -3.93 3.63
C SER A 224 -4.56 -4.15 3.27
N MET A 225 -4.88 -5.31 2.73
CA MET A 225 -6.26 -5.76 2.56
C MET A 225 -7.12 -5.66 3.85
N ILE A 226 -6.51 -5.86 5.02
CA ILE A 226 -7.19 -5.69 6.32
C ILE A 226 -7.61 -4.24 6.50
N ASN A 227 -6.69 -3.29 6.28
CA ASN A 227 -7.01 -1.87 6.37
C ASN A 227 -8.08 -1.48 5.36
N TYR A 228 -7.94 -1.87 4.10
CA TYR A 228 -8.93 -1.53 3.07
C TYR A 228 -10.30 -2.11 3.34
N ALA A 229 -10.39 -3.33 3.87
CA ALA A 229 -11.66 -3.86 4.35
C ALA A 229 -12.23 -3.00 5.50
N HIS A 230 -11.39 -2.53 6.42
CA HIS A 230 -11.81 -1.68 7.54
C HIS A 230 -12.31 -0.29 7.07
N TRP A 231 -11.58 0.32 6.14
CA TRP A 231 -11.87 1.64 5.57
C TRP A 231 -12.93 1.62 4.46
N ARG A 232 -13.37 0.42 4.06
CA ARG A 232 -14.36 0.21 2.99
C ARG A 232 -13.86 0.72 1.65
N ILE A 233 -12.66 0.30 1.30
CA ILE A 233 -12.02 0.49 0.01
C ILE A 233 -11.80 -0.88 -0.63
N VAL A 234 -11.89 -0.94 -1.94
CA VAL A 234 -11.61 -2.12 -2.76
C VAL A 234 -10.35 -1.87 -3.55
N SER A 235 -9.38 -2.75 -3.39
CA SER A 235 -8.08 -2.74 -4.07
C SER A 235 -7.75 -4.14 -4.60
N PRO A 236 -6.99 -4.28 -5.70
CA PRO A 236 -6.61 -5.57 -6.30
C PRO A 236 -5.60 -6.42 -5.50
N GLU A 237 -5.20 -6.03 -4.28
CA GLU A 237 -4.37 -6.74 -3.29
C GLU A 237 -3.70 -8.04 -3.76
N GLN A 238 -4.30 -9.22 -3.59
CA GLN A 238 -3.64 -10.49 -3.95
C GLN A 238 -3.56 -10.74 -5.44
N SER A 239 -4.46 -10.18 -6.24
CA SER A 239 -4.34 -10.27 -7.68
C SER A 239 -3.16 -9.46 -8.23
N LEU A 240 -2.51 -8.63 -7.41
CA LEU A 240 -1.25 -8.00 -7.78
C LEU A 240 -0.15 -9.03 -8.09
N VAL A 241 -0.22 -10.24 -7.53
CA VAL A 241 0.73 -11.33 -7.88
C VAL A 241 0.60 -11.76 -9.35
N LEU A 242 -0.57 -11.53 -9.96
CA LEU A 242 -0.87 -11.87 -11.35
C LEU A 242 -0.41 -10.78 -12.33
N LEU A 243 0.05 -9.62 -11.84
CA LEU A 243 0.54 -8.56 -12.72
C LEU A 243 1.86 -8.97 -13.36
N ASN A 244 1.90 -8.97 -14.68
CA ASN A 244 3.13 -9.13 -15.44
C ASN A 244 3.96 -7.86 -15.35
N GLY A 245 5.28 -7.99 -15.17
CA GLY A 245 6.19 -6.85 -15.07
C GLY A 245 6.17 -6.12 -13.73
N CYS A 246 5.49 -6.65 -12.70
CA CYS A 246 5.56 -6.14 -11.34
C CYS A 246 6.80 -6.67 -10.60
N ASP A 247 7.68 -5.77 -10.18
CA ASP A 247 8.93 -6.08 -9.48
C ASP A 247 8.77 -6.12 -7.95
N GLY A 248 7.73 -5.49 -7.42
CA GLY A 248 7.50 -5.45 -6.00
C GLY A 248 6.40 -4.51 -5.52
N TYR A 249 6.44 -4.24 -4.22
CA TYR A 249 5.40 -3.52 -3.50
C TYR A 249 6.00 -2.58 -2.45
N ILE A 250 5.20 -1.61 -2.00
CA ILE A 250 5.42 -0.92 -0.73
C ILE A 250 4.22 -1.22 0.17
N GLY A 251 4.49 -1.84 1.30
CA GLY A 251 3.51 -2.08 2.34
C GLY A 251 3.27 -0.80 3.14
N GLN A 252 2.19 -0.11 2.81
CA GLN A 252 1.79 1.17 3.41
C GLN A 252 1.02 0.96 4.71
N VAL A 253 1.71 0.43 5.72
CA VAL A 253 1.16 0.22 7.06
C VAL A 253 1.76 1.29 7.95
N TRP A 254 0.99 2.34 8.24
CA TRP A 254 1.47 3.47 9.03
C TRP A 254 0.48 3.85 10.13
N THR A 255 0.84 4.86 10.92
CA THR A 255 0.10 5.26 12.12
C THR A 255 -1.39 5.44 11.85
N GLY A 256 -1.77 6.28 10.89
CA GLY A 256 -3.17 6.55 10.54
C GLY A 256 -3.98 5.32 10.13
N THR A 257 -3.39 4.38 9.40
CA THR A 257 -4.08 3.14 9.02
C THR A 257 -4.16 2.16 10.18
N SER A 258 -3.04 1.92 10.85
CA SER A 258 -2.89 0.91 11.90
C SER A 258 -3.61 1.27 13.21
N ARG A 259 -3.82 2.57 13.47
CA ARG A 259 -4.53 3.03 14.67
C ARG A 259 -6.05 2.89 14.58
N THR A 260 -6.59 2.51 13.42
CA THR A 260 -8.05 2.32 13.23
C THR A 260 -8.62 1.43 14.35
N PRO A 261 -9.58 1.92 15.18
CA PRO A 261 -10.07 1.19 16.34
C PRO A 261 -10.69 -0.16 16.01
N ASN A 262 -10.31 -1.20 16.76
CA ASN A 262 -10.90 -2.55 16.68
C ASN A 262 -11.47 -2.99 18.03
N ARG A 263 -12.21 -4.11 18.08
CA ARG A 263 -12.79 -4.67 19.32
C ARG A 263 -11.97 -5.84 19.85
N TYR A 264 -11.63 -5.78 21.14
CA TYR A 264 -11.04 -6.89 21.88
C TYR A 264 -11.67 -6.95 23.27
N ARG A 265 -12.18 -8.12 23.68
CA ARG A 265 -12.92 -8.32 24.95
C ARG A 265 -14.05 -7.29 25.15
N GLY A 266 -14.76 -6.96 24.07
CA GLY A 266 -15.87 -5.99 24.07
C GLY A 266 -15.45 -4.52 23.98
N GLU A 267 -14.16 -4.19 24.13
CA GLU A 267 -13.69 -2.80 24.14
C GLU A 267 -13.19 -2.34 22.77
N LEU A 268 -13.77 -1.25 22.26
CA LEU A 268 -13.31 -0.55 21.06
C LEU A 268 -12.16 0.40 21.43
N ARG A 269 -10.96 0.17 20.90
CA ARG A 269 -9.76 1.01 21.15
C ARG A 269 -8.80 0.94 19.97
N GLU A 270 -7.94 1.95 19.85
CA GLU A 270 -6.74 1.90 19.01
C GLU A 270 -5.78 0.84 19.57
N ARG A 271 -5.21 0.02 18.69
CA ARG A 271 -4.27 -1.05 19.02
C ARG A 271 -3.18 -1.14 17.96
N THR A 272 -2.49 -0.01 17.77
CA THR A 272 -1.60 0.24 16.63
C THR A 272 -0.58 -0.87 16.39
N PHE A 273 0.12 -1.33 17.42
CA PHE A 273 1.07 -2.45 17.27
C PHE A 273 0.39 -3.74 16.79
N ASP A 274 -0.73 -4.14 17.43
CA ASP A 274 -1.41 -5.40 17.10
C ASP A 274 -1.96 -5.38 15.67
N THR A 275 -2.55 -4.26 15.27
CA THR A 275 -3.05 -4.06 13.91
C THR A 275 -1.88 -4.08 12.93
N ALA A 276 -0.85 -3.26 13.14
CA ALA A 276 0.31 -3.19 12.25
C ALA A 276 0.99 -4.56 12.08
N PHE A 277 1.11 -5.34 13.16
CA PHE A 277 1.69 -6.69 13.10
C PHE A 277 0.91 -7.59 12.15
N LEU A 278 -0.42 -7.56 12.21
CA LEU A 278 -1.29 -8.33 11.33
C LEU A 278 -1.24 -7.78 9.89
N GLU A 279 -1.30 -6.47 9.71
CA GLU A 279 -1.25 -5.83 8.38
C GLU A 279 0.06 -6.12 7.64
N TYR A 280 1.21 -5.94 8.29
CA TYR A 280 2.50 -6.34 7.73
C TYR A 280 2.57 -7.85 7.45
N GLY A 281 1.91 -8.67 8.27
CA GLY A 281 1.80 -10.11 8.05
C GLY A 281 1.03 -10.48 6.77
N VAL A 282 -0.03 -9.75 6.42
CA VAL A 282 -0.71 -9.91 5.12
C VAL A 282 0.23 -9.57 3.98
N LEU A 283 0.92 -8.43 4.07
CA LEU A 283 1.83 -7.97 3.03
C LEU A 283 3.06 -8.86 2.90
N HIS A 284 3.54 -9.44 4.01
CA HIS A 284 4.61 -10.45 4.04
C HIS A 284 4.25 -11.68 3.20
N ASN A 285 2.98 -12.09 3.18
CA ASN A 285 2.54 -13.21 2.35
C ASN A 285 2.75 -12.95 0.85
N LEU A 286 2.64 -11.70 0.37
CA LEU A 286 2.92 -11.35 -1.03
C LEU A 286 4.40 -11.60 -1.38
N VAL A 287 5.31 -11.36 -0.44
CA VAL A 287 6.74 -11.65 -0.61
C VAL A 287 6.96 -13.16 -0.66
N ARG A 288 6.37 -13.91 0.29
CA ARG A 288 6.50 -15.37 0.33
C ARG A 288 5.91 -16.06 -0.89
N SER A 289 4.84 -15.53 -1.46
CA SER A 289 4.17 -16.12 -2.62
C SER A 289 4.86 -15.83 -3.95
N THR A 290 5.52 -14.67 -4.07
CA THR A 290 6.05 -14.20 -5.36
C THR A 290 7.57 -14.11 -5.43
N GLY A 291 8.26 -14.03 -4.29
CA GLY A 291 9.68 -13.67 -4.21
C GLY A 291 9.98 -12.24 -4.65
N ARG A 292 8.96 -11.42 -4.92
CA ARG A 292 9.10 -10.02 -5.34
C ARG A 292 9.57 -9.15 -4.19
N ARG A 293 10.12 -7.99 -4.53
CA ARG A 293 10.64 -7.03 -3.55
C ARG A 293 9.50 -6.39 -2.76
N MET A 294 9.74 -6.10 -1.49
CA MET A 294 8.83 -5.34 -0.63
C MET A 294 9.63 -4.28 0.13
N TYR A 295 9.05 -3.09 0.26
CA TYR A 295 9.44 -2.08 1.25
C TYR A 295 8.36 -2.00 2.32
N TYR A 296 8.74 -1.88 3.59
CA TYR A 296 7.79 -1.48 4.63
C TYR A 296 7.87 0.01 4.87
N LEU A 297 6.74 0.70 4.71
CA LEU A 297 6.64 2.13 4.99
C LEU A 297 6.46 2.34 6.48
N ASN A 298 7.21 3.31 7.03
CA ASN A 298 7.04 3.81 8.39
C ASN A 298 6.84 5.33 8.32
N ASP A 299 5.84 5.84 9.03
CA ASP A 299 5.50 7.25 9.03
C ASP A 299 5.69 7.86 10.43
N PRO A 300 6.71 8.71 10.62
CA PRO A 300 6.98 9.38 11.90
C PRO A 300 5.92 10.37 12.36
N VAL A 301 4.98 10.76 11.47
CA VAL A 301 3.97 11.80 11.76
C VAL A 301 2.55 11.40 11.34
N GLU A 302 2.29 10.68 10.25
CA GLU A 302 0.92 10.47 9.73
C GLU A 302 0.27 11.70 9.06
N ASP A 303 -0.85 11.48 8.37
CA ASP A 303 -1.53 12.50 7.55
C ASP A 303 -2.35 13.50 8.35
N ASN A 304 -2.93 13.09 9.48
CA ASN A 304 -3.68 13.98 10.35
C ASN A 304 -2.71 14.84 11.16
N PRO A 305 -2.61 16.17 10.93
CA PRO A 305 -1.61 17.01 11.58
C PRO A 305 -2.00 17.44 13.00
N ASP A 306 -3.12 16.96 13.54
CA ASP A 306 -3.69 17.45 14.79
C ASP A 306 -3.31 16.65 16.04
N HIS A 307 -2.54 15.56 15.90
CA HIS A 307 -2.01 14.83 17.05
C HIS A 307 -0.68 15.43 17.56
N THR A 308 -0.31 15.04 18.78
CA THR A 308 0.91 15.55 19.42
C THR A 308 2.15 14.79 18.96
N TRP A 309 3.33 15.41 19.11
CA TRP A 309 4.61 14.74 18.86
C TRP A 309 4.77 13.41 19.63
N GLU A 310 4.32 13.37 20.88
CA GLU A 310 4.37 12.17 21.73
C GLU A 310 3.45 11.05 21.22
N ASP A 311 2.28 11.41 20.69
CA ASP A 311 1.36 10.46 20.08
C ASP A 311 1.93 9.89 18.77
N TYR A 312 2.45 10.75 17.90
CA TYR A 312 3.10 10.32 16.67
C TYR A 312 4.27 9.39 16.93
N ARG A 313 5.18 9.77 17.84
CA ARG A 313 6.34 8.96 18.22
C ARG A 313 5.92 7.58 18.71
N ARG A 314 4.97 7.51 19.64
CA ARG A 314 4.48 6.23 20.22
C ARG A 314 3.91 5.29 19.15
N ASN A 315 3.17 5.85 18.21
CA ASN A 315 2.57 5.06 17.14
C ASN A 315 3.59 4.66 16.08
N TRP A 316 4.52 5.55 15.71
CA TRP A 316 5.63 5.22 14.81
C TRP A 316 6.52 4.12 15.39
N GLU A 317 6.86 4.18 16.68
CA GLU A 317 7.57 3.10 17.38
C GLU A 317 6.78 1.79 17.32
N SER A 318 5.45 1.85 17.47
CA SER A 318 4.58 0.67 17.41
C SER A 318 4.58 0.02 16.02
N THR A 319 4.43 0.80 14.95
CA THR A 319 4.44 0.28 13.57
C THR A 319 5.83 -0.20 13.16
N LEU A 320 6.88 0.53 13.54
CA LEU A 320 8.28 0.13 13.31
C LEU A 320 8.57 -1.23 13.94
N VAL A 321 8.27 -1.41 15.23
CA VAL A 321 8.51 -2.67 15.94
C VAL A 321 7.71 -3.81 15.31
N ALA A 322 6.45 -3.56 14.91
CA ALA A 322 5.65 -4.54 14.19
C ALA A 322 6.28 -4.95 12.84
N SER A 323 6.83 -4.00 12.08
CA SER A 323 7.49 -4.27 10.79
C SER A 323 8.75 -5.14 10.94
N LEU A 324 9.55 -4.89 11.99
CA LEU A 324 10.80 -5.61 12.26
C LEU A 324 10.58 -7.08 12.63
N LEU A 325 9.37 -7.45 13.08
CA LEU A 325 9.00 -8.83 13.37
C LEU A 325 8.75 -9.66 12.10
N TRP A 326 8.86 -9.08 10.90
CA TRP A 326 8.71 -9.77 9.61
C TRP A 326 10.02 -9.74 8.79
N PRO A 327 11.05 -10.51 9.20
CA PRO A 327 12.44 -10.29 8.80
C PRO A 327 12.79 -10.73 7.36
N ASP A 328 11.87 -11.34 6.62
CA ASP A 328 12.07 -11.59 5.18
C ASP A 328 12.04 -10.27 4.38
N VAL A 329 11.45 -9.22 4.96
CA VAL A 329 11.50 -7.85 4.43
C VAL A 329 12.54 -7.06 5.22
N TRP A 330 13.51 -6.53 4.49
CA TRP A 330 14.63 -5.77 5.06
C TRP A 330 14.83 -4.42 4.36
N ARG A 331 13.87 -4.00 3.53
CA ARG A 331 13.84 -2.69 2.92
C ARG A 331 12.72 -1.86 3.50
N PHE A 332 12.97 -0.56 3.63
CA PHE A 332 12.07 0.34 4.33
C PHE A 332 11.90 1.64 3.57
N GLU A 333 10.66 2.07 3.39
CA GLU A 333 10.40 3.47 3.17
C GLU A 333 10.36 4.13 4.56
N VAL A 334 11.43 4.85 4.90
CA VAL A 334 11.68 5.26 6.28
C VAL A 334 10.84 6.45 6.72
N THR A 335 10.39 7.25 5.76
CA THR A 335 9.44 8.33 5.98
C THR A 335 8.80 8.74 4.66
N PRO A 336 7.47 8.83 4.59
CA PRO A 336 6.82 9.60 3.56
C PRO A 336 6.83 11.08 3.94
N TRP A 337 7.10 11.93 2.95
CA TRP A 337 7.13 13.39 3.09
C TRP A 337 8.07 13.83 4.22
N PRO A 338 9.41 13.70 4.08
CA PRO A 338 10.36 14.07 5.14
C PRO A 338 10.22 15.53 5.60
N GLU A 339 9.59 16.39 4.79
CA GLU A 339 9.21 17.75 5.18
C GLU A 339 8.26 17.78 6.38
N ARG A 340 7.39 16.77 6.54
CA ARG A 340 6.48 16.68 7.70
C ARG A 340 7.26 16.58 9.01
N PRO A 341 8.07 15.54 9.27
CA PRO A 341 8.81 15.47 10.54
C PRO A 341 9.85 16.58 10.71
N PHE A 342 10.59 16.96 9.66
CA PHE A 342 11.77 17.84 9.84
C PHE A 342 11.49 19.34 9.65
N ILE A 343 10.37 19.71 9.03
CA ILE A 343 10.01 21.12 8.78
C ILE A 343 8.63 21.46 9.38
N GLY A 344 7.73 20.48 9.45
CA GLY A 344 6.38 20.64 9.98
C GLY A 344 6.33 21.04 11.45
N LYS A 345 5.16 21.51 11.88
CA LYS A 345 4.90 21.92 13.26
C LYS A 345 3.62 21.29 13.78
N TYR A 346 3.71 20.70 14.96
CA TYR A 346 2.65 19.90 15.56
C TYR A 346 2.48 20.22 17.04
N PRO A 347 1.28 19.97 17.61
CA PRO A 347 1.04 20.09 19.04
C PRO A 347 2.03 19.30 19.90
N GLN A 348 2.20 19.74 21.15
CA GLN A 348 2.89 18.97 22.20
C GLN A 348 1.87 18.51 23.24
N GLU A 349 2.18 17.43 23.96
CA GLU A 349 1.31 16.96 25.03
C GLU A 349 1.08 18.06 26.08
N GLY A 350 -0.19 18.37 26.37
CA GLY A 350 -0.58 19.44 27.28
C GLY A 350 -0.54 20.86 26.69
N SER A 351 -0.22 21.04 25.41
CA SER A 351 -0.22 22.35 24.74
C SER A 351 -0.80 22.30 23.32
N ALA A 352 -1.65 23.27 22.98
CA ALA A 352 -2.12 23.47 21.60
C ALA A 352 -1.09 24.23 20.72
N GLU A 353 0.02 24.69 21.31
CA GLU A 353 1.09 25.35 20.56
C GLU A 353 1.75 24.35 19.60
N ARG A 354 1.88 24.75 18.33
CA ARG A 354 2.52 23.95 17.30
C ARG A 354 3.99 24.27 17.18
N VAL A 355 4.84 23.32 17.51
CA VAL A 355 6.31 23.45 17.45
C VAL A 355 6.93 22.42 16.51
N GLY A 356 8.16 22.70 16.07
CA GLY A 356 8.94 21.74 15.29
C GLY A 356 9.38 20.53 16.13
N ILE A 357 9.93 19.53 15.45
CA ILE A 357 10.45 18.31 16.09
C ILE A 357 11.52 18.64 17.14
N SER A 358 11.53 17.89 18.25
CA SER A 358 12.59 18.05 19.25
C SER A 358 13.92 17.46 18.74
N PRO A 359 15.08 17.97 19.20
CA PRO A 359 16.38 17.38 18.86
C PRO A 359 16.49 15.90 19.22
N GLU A 360 15.84 15.48 20.32
CA GLU A 360 15.85 14.11 20.79
C GLU A 360 15.11 13.18 19.81
N TYR A 361 13.90 13.55 19.38
CA TYR A 361 13.13 12.74 18.44
C TYR A 361 13.77 12.73 17.04
N ALA A 362 14.29 13.87 16.58
CA ALA A 362 15.03 13.92 15.31
C ALA A 362 16.27 13.00 15.33
N THR A 363 17.00 12.95 16.45
CA THR A 363 18.16 12.07 16.63
C THR A 363 17.75 10.59 16.58
N GLU A 364 16.64 10.24 17.23
CA GLU A 364 16.09 8.89 17.19
C GLU A 364 15.72 8.46 15.77
N LEU A 365 14.95 9.28 15.04
CA LEU A 365 14.56 8.99 13.66
C LEU A 365 15.78 8.71 12.78
N LEU A 366 16.75 9.62 12.76
CA LEU A 366 17.95 9.48 11.93
C LEU A 366 18.80 8.27 12.33
N THR A 367 18.89 7.97 13.63
CA THR A 367 19.62 6.78 14.12
C THR A 367 18.94 5.50 13.66
N VAL A 368 17.61 5.43 13.77
CA VAL A 368 16.83 4.29 13.32
C VAL A 368 16.89 4.14 11.81
N PHE A 369 16.71 5.22 11.04
CA PHE A 369 16.79 5.19 9.57
C PHE A 369 18.13 4.63 9.11
N ASN A 370 19.22 5.06 9.74
CA ASN A 370 20.54 4.51 9.46
C ASN A 370 20.64 3.02 9.84
N ALA A 371 20.11 2.61 11.00
CA ALA A 371 20.12 1.21 11.41
C ALA A 371 19.31 0.31 10.45
N LEU A 372 18.22 0.81 9.86
CA LEU A 372 17.39 0.08 8.90
C LEU A 372 18.16 -0.33 7.63
N ASN A 373 19.24 0.37 7.26
CA ASN A 373 20.15 -0.05 6.19
C ASN A 373 20.88 -1.38 6.46
N HIS A 374 20.81 -1.89 7.70
CA HIS A 374 21.51 -3.10 8.09
C HIS A 374 20.58 -4.28 8.36
N MET A 375 19.29 -4.21 8.03
CA MET A 375 18.32 -5.24 8.41
C MET A 375 18.37 -6.53 7.57
N LYS A 376 19.23 -6.61 6.54
CA LYS A 376 19.48 -7.86 5.80
C LYS A 376 20.35 -8.81 6.63
N GLN A 377 19.75 -9.41 7.66
CA GLN A 377 20.42 -10.26 8.63
C GLN A 377 20.43 -11.73 8.21
N THR A 378 21.52 -12.44 8.52
CA THR A 378 21.67 -13.87 8.19
C THR A 378 21.20 -14.80 9.30
N ARG A 379 21.11 -14.30 10.54
CA ARG A 379 20.65 -15.05 11.70
C ARG A 379 19.36 -14.44 12.24
N ILE A 380 18.27 -15.18 12.10
CA ILE A 380 16.93 -14.77 12.51
C ILE A 380 16.33 -15.88 13.36
N GLU A 381 15.92 -15.54 14.58
CA GLU A 381 15.30 -16.48 15.51
C GLU A 381 14.07 -15.82 16.14
N TRP A 382 12.98 -16.57 16.24
CA TRP A 382 11.77 -16.12 16.93
C TRP A 382 11.86 -16.52 18.39
N SER A 383 11.90 -15.52 19.28
CA SER A 383 11.75 -15.71 20.73
C SER A 383 10.31 -15.40 21.13
N CYS A 384 9.38 -16.34 20.88
CA CYS A 384 7.95 -16.15 21.12
C CYS A 384 7.26 -17.46 21.56
N GLY A 385 5.94 -17.39 21.79
CA GLY A 385 5.10 -18.55 22.09
C GLY A 385 4.89 -19.46 20.88
N THR A 386 3.79 -20.21 20.89
CA THR A 386 3.49 -21.22 19.86
C THR A 386 3.32 -20.59 18.47
N ARG A 387 4.20 -20.98 17.54
CA ARG A 387 4.12 -20.64 16.10
C ARG A 387 3.25 -21.63 15.33
N GLY A 388 2.96 -21.31 14.06
CA GLY A 388 2.22 -22.20 13.15
C GLY A 388 0.71 -22.08 13.29
N VAL A 389 0.21 -20.96 13.79
CA VAL A 389 -1.21 -20.64 13.87
C VAL A 389 -1.51 -19.52 12.87
N GLY A 390 -2.56 -19.69 12.06
CA GLY A 390 -2.98 -18.68 11.10
C GLY A 390 -4.48 -18.41 11.08
N VAL A 391 -4.87 -17.23 10.61
CA VAL A 391 -6.27 -16.85 10.34
C VAL A 391 -6.41 -16.63 8.85
N LEU A 392 -7.31 -17.38 8.21
CA LEU A 392 -7.54 -17.29 6.77
C LEU A 392 -8.25 -15.98 6.42
N VAL A 393 -7.70 -15.25 5.46
CA VAL A 393 -8.20 -13.98 4.93
C VAL A 393 -8.24 -14.01 3.40
N SER A 394 -9.16 -13.26 2.80
CA SER A 394 -9.41 -13.19 1.36
C SER A 394 -9.70 -11.75 0.97
N ASP A 395 -9.35 -11.36 -0.25
CA ASP A 395 -9.63 -10.00 -0.76
C ASP A 395 -11.12 -9.68 -0.78
N THR A 396 -11.94 -10.73 -0.84
CA THR A 396 -13.39 -10.62 -0.73
C THR A 396 -13.87 -10.00 0.59
N MET A 397 -13.01 -9.90 1.63
CA MET A 397 -13.30 -9.11 2.83
C MET A 397 -13.75 -7.69 2.48
N MET A 398 -13.10 -7.07 1.49
CA MET A 398 -13.43 -5.73 0.97
C MET A 398 -14.81 -5.70 0.28
N PHE A 399 -15.27 -6.81 -0.28
CA PHE A 399 -16.50 -6.85 -1.08
C PHE A 399 -17.76 -6.82 -0.21
N HIS A 400 -17.63 -7.21 1.07
CA HIS A 400 -18.73 -7.35 2.04
C HIS A 400 -19.00 -6.08 2.86
N ARG A 401 -18.37 -4.95 2.52
CA ARG A 401 -18.35 -3.75 3.37
C ARG A 401 -19.44 -2.73 3.04
N GLY A 402 -20.28 -3.01 2.04
CA GLY A 402 -21.29 -2.09 1.52
C GLY A 402 -22.73 -2.49 1.86
N GLU A 403 -23.62 -1.52 1.70
CA GLU A 403 -25.07 -1.70 1.77
C GLU A 403 -25.58 -2.78 0.79
N PRO A 404 -26.70 -3.45 1.07
CA PRO A 404 -27.64 -3.20 2.18
C PRO A 404 -27.31 -3.94 3.48
N ALA A 405 -26.28 -4.79 3.48
CA ALA A 405 -25.92 -5.60 4.64
C ALA A 405 -24.40 -5.59 4.84
N PRO A 406 -23.81 -4.44 5.22
CA PRO A 406 -22.38 -4.38 5.47
C PRO A 406 -22.02 -5.31 6.63
N GLY A 407 -20.94 -6.07 6.49
CA GLY A 407 -20.39 -6.83 7.62
C GLY A 407 -19.92 -5.91 8.76
N ASP A 408 -19.49 -6.50 9.88
CA ASP A 408 -19.06 -5.74 11.07
C ASP A 408 -18.09 -4.60 10.70
N PRO A 409 -18.43 -3.33 11.00
CA PRO A 409 -17.58 -2.18 10.68
C PRO A 409 -16.19 -2.24 11.33
N HIS A 410 -16.01 -3.01 12.40
CA HIS A 410 -14.73 -3.14 13.11
C HIS A 410 -14.03 -4.47 12.84
N LEU A 411 -14.44 -5.20 11.79
CA LEU A 411 -13.87 -6.48 11.38
C LEU A 411 -13.78 -7.51 12.52
N GLY A 412 -14.82 -7.59 13.38
CA GLY A 412 -14.85 -8.52 14.51
C GLY A 412 -14.72 -9.98 14.10
N SER A 413 -15.18 -10.36 12.90
CA SER A 413 -14.99 -11.72 12.38
C SER A 413 -13.50 -12.06 12.14
N PHE A 414 -12.66 -11.08 11.84
CA PHE A 414 -11.21 -11.26 11.72
C PHE A 414 -10.49 -11.03 13.06
N TYR A 415 -10.66 -9.86 13.68
CA TYR A 415 -9.96 -9.50 14.92
C TYR A 415 -10.38 -10.36 16.11
N GLY A 416 -11.61 -10.88 16.13
CA GLY A 416 -12.10 -11.83 17.13
C GLY A 416 -11.35 -13.17 17.09
N LEU A 417 -10.84 -13.57 15.93
CA LEU A 417 -10.00 -14.76 15.77
C LEU A 417 -8.51 -14.44 16.05
N ALA A 418 -8.03 -13.27 15.60
CA ALA A 418 -6.61 -12.93 15.66
C ALA A 418 -6.16 -12.39 17.03
N LEU A 419 -6.86 -11.39 17.59
CA LEU A 419 -6.39 -10.66 18.77
C LEU A 419 -6.28 -11.52 20.04
N PRO A 420 -7.17 -12.48 20.35
CA PRO A 420 -6.99 -13.36 21.50
C PRO A 420 -5.68 -14.14 21.48
N LEU A 421 -5.26 -14.60 20.30
CA LEU A 421 -4.01 -15.33 20.11
C LEU A 421 -2.80 -14.40 20.25
N LEU A 422 -2.83 -13.26 19.54
CA LEU A 422 -1.73 -12.29 19.57
C LEU A 422 -1.50 -11.73 20.98
N LYS A 423 -2.58 -11.35 21.68
CA LYS A 423 -2.53 -10.86 23.07
C LYS A 423 -2.06 -11.91 24.07
N SER A 424 -2.09 -13.20 23.70
CA SER A 424 -1.58 -14.30 24.52
C SER A 424 -0.15 -14.70 24.15
N GLY A 425 0.52 -13.96 23.26
CA GLY A 425 1.91 -14.20 22.87
C GLY A 425 2.09 -15.24 21.76
N ALA A 426 1.01 -15.69 21.11
CA ALA A 426 1.08 -16.53 19.92
C ALA A 426 1.13 -15.61 18.67
N PRO A 427 2.20 -15.65 17.86
CA PRO A 427 2.32 -14.82 16.66
C PRO A 427 1.45 -15.38 15.53
N VAL A 428 0.14 -15.17 15.67
CA VAL A 428 -0.86 -15.56 14.67
C VAL A 428 -0.59 -14.80 13.37
N GLN A 429 -0.64 -15.51 12.25
CA GLN A 429 -0.40 -14.91 10.94
C GLN A 429 -1.69 -14.86 10.14
N PRO A 430 -2.02 -13.75 9.48
CA PRO A 430 -2.99 -13.78 8.41
C PRO A 430 -2.48 -14.71 7.30
N VAL A 431 -3.35 -15.56 6.76
CA VAL A 431 -3.01 -16.53 5.71
C VAL A 431 -3.96 -16.31 4.56
N GLN A 432 -3.41 -16.02 3.39
CA GLN A 432 -4.22 -15.62 2.27
C GLN A 432 -4.82 -16.82 1.54
N ILE A 433 -6.14 -16.81 1.34
CA ILE A 433 -6.89 -17.90 0.70
C ILE A 433 -6.52 -18.04 -0.80
N GLU A 434 -6.25 -16.94 -1.49
CA GLU A 434 -5.86 -16.90 -2.90
C GLU A 434 -4.55 -17.69 -3.17
N ASN A 435 -3.66 -17.76 -2.17
CA ASN A 435 -2.33 -18.35 -2.29
C ASN A 435 -2.26 -19.82 -1.87
N LEU A 436 -3.38 -20.44 -1.48
CA LEU A 436 -3.41 -21.83 -0.98
C LEU A 436 -2.94 -22.87 -2.00
N HIS A 437 -2.98 -22.53 -3.29
CA HIS A 437 -2.50 -23.37 -4.37
C HIS A 437 -0.96 -23.43 -4.49
N LEU A 438 -0.26 -22.49 -3.84
CA LEU A 438 1.19 -22.40 -3.95
C LEU A 438 1.88 -23.54 -3.19
N PRO A 439 2.93 -24.16 -3.77
CA PRO A 439 3.71 -25.19 -3.11
C PRO A 439 4.25 -24.72 -1.75
N ASP A 440 4.22 -25.62 -0.76
CA ASP A 440 4.71 -25.38 0.60
C ASP A 440 4.08 -24.17 1.35
N TYR A 441 3.10 -23.47 0.78
CA TYR A 441 2.50 -22.28 1.40
C TYR A 441 1.88 -22.59 2.77
N LEU A 442 1.18 -23.72 2.86
CA LEU A 442 0.54 -24.19 4.10
C LEU A 442 1.48 -24.95 5.06
N LYS A 443 2.70 -25.28 4.63
CA LYS A 443 3.65 -26.11 5.40
C LYS A 443 3.99 -25.56 6.79
N PRO A 444 4.13 -24.23 7.01
CA PRO A 444 4.43 -23.69 8.33
C PRO A 444 3.28 -23.77 9.33
N TYR A 445 2.04 -24.00 8.87
CA TYR A 445 0.85 -23.94 9.72
C TYR A 445 0.43 -25.34 10.21
N LYS A 446 0.02 -25.38 11.48
CA LYS A 446 -0.57 -26.54 12.15
C LYS A 446 -2.07 -26.33 12.40
N VAL A 447 -2.46 -25.11 12.71
CA VAL A 447 -3.84 -24.71 12.95
C VAL A 447 -4.18 -23.50 12.08
N LEU A 448 -5.29 -23.59 11.36
CA LEU A 448 -5.87 -22.46 10.62
C LEU A 448 -7.27 -22.18 11.14
N PHE A 449 -7.53 -20.92 11.47
CA PHE A 449 -8.87 -20.43 11.77
C PHE A 449 -9.50 -19.86 10.51
N LEU A 450 -10.78 -20.15 10.31
CA LEU A 450 -11.56 -19.67 9.17
C LEU A 450 -12.92 -19.20 9.65
N THR A 451 -13.37 -18.10 9.06
CA THR A 451 -14.78 -17.71 9.05
C THR A 451 -15.09 -17.23 7.63
N TYR A 452 -16.26 -17.58 7.12
CA TYR A 452 -16.81 -16.94 5.93
C TYR A 452 -17.74 -15.79 6.30
N GLU A 453 -17.91 -15.45 7.58
CA GLU A 453 -18.56 -14.21 7.96
C GLU A 453 -17.71 -13.01 7.51
N GLY A 454 -18.26 -12.24 6.57
CA GLY A 454 -17.61 -11.03 6.07
C GLY A 454 -16.53 -11.25 5.01
N GLN A 455 -16.36 -12.48 4.50
CA GLN A 455 -15.53 -12.83 3.34
C GLN A 455 -16.05 -14.10 2.64
N LYS A 456 -15.62 -14.37 1.41
CA LYS A 456 -15.98 -15.60 0.66
C LYS A 456 -14.76 -16.23 0.00
N PRO A 457 -14.80 -17.54 -0.26
CA PRO A 457 -13.69 -18.20 -0.92
C PRO A 457 -13.59 -17.70 -2.38
N PRO A 458 -12.39 -17.24 -2.82
CA PRO A 458 -12.22 -16.63 -4.13
C PRO A 458 -12.38 -17.64 -5.28
N SER A 459 -12.13 -18.94 -5.01
CA SER A 459 -12.25 -20.02 -5.99
C SER A 459 -12.58 -21.36 -5.31
N PRO A 460 -13.14 -22.34 -6.05
CA PRO A 460 -13.36 -23.69 -5.54
C PRO A 460 -12.06 -24.44 -5.21
N ASP A 461 -10.96 -24.10 -5.89
CA ASP A 461 -9.65 -24.75 -5.69
C ASP A 461 -9.10 -24.53 -4.28
N ALA A 462 -9.42 -23.39 -3.66
CA ALA A 462 -9.04 -23.11 -2.27
C ALA A 462 -9.51 -24.22 -1.31
N HIS A 463 -10.74 -24.72 -1.47
CA HIS A 463 -11.29 -25.79 -0.64
C HIS A 463 -10.57 -27.12 -0.84
N LYS A 464 -10.13 -27.40 -2.08
CA LYS A 464 -9.33 -28.60 -2.38
C LYS A 464 -8.01 -28.58 -1.61
N HIS A 465 -7.28 -27.47 -1.66
CA HIS A 465 -5.99 -27.34 -0.97
C HIS A 465 -6.12 -27.40 0.56
N LEU A 466 -7.16 -26.79 1.14
CA LEU A 466 -7.45 -26.92 2.57
C LEU A 466 -7.76 -28.37 2.94
N ALA A 467 -8.62 -29.06 2.17
CA ALA A 467 -8.97 -30.45 2.44
C ALA A 467 -7.75 -31.38 2.35
N GLU A 468 -6.86 -31.17 1.38
CA GLU A 468 -5.61 -31.91 1.27
C GLU A 468 -4.67 -31.67 2.46
N TRP A 469 -4.54 -30.41 2.91
CA TRP A 469 -3.73 -30.07 4.09
C TRP A 469 -4.30 -30.69 5.38
N VAL A 470 -5.63 -30.66 5.57
CA VAL A 470 -6.30 -31.31 6.71
C VAL A 470 -6.06 -32.82 6.71
N ARG A 471 -6.20 -33.49 5.56
CA ARG A 471 -5.90 -34.94 5.43
C ARG A 471 -4.44 -35.29 5.74
N LYS A 472 -3.52 -34.32 5.60
CA LYS A 472 -2.10 -34.46 5.96
C LYS A 472 -1.81 -34.10 7.42
N GLY A 473 -2.83 -33.88 8.26
CA GLY A 473 -2.71 -33.64 9.69
C GLY A 473 -2.85 -32.18 10.12
N GLY A 474 -3.18 -31.27 9.21
CA GLY A 474 -3.56 -29.90 9.55
C GLY A 474 -4.90 -29.84 10.28
N SER A 475 -5.07 -28.88 11.19
CA SER A 475 -6.34 -28.63 11.89
C SER A 475 -7.00 -27.34 11.41
N LEU A 476 -8.15 -27.45 10.74
CA LEU A 476 -8.98 -26.31 10.36
C LEU A 476 -10.07 -26.09 11.41
N VAL A 477 -10.10 -24.89 12.00
CA VAL A 477 -11.15 -24.46 12.93
C VAL A 477 -12.05 -23.48 12.19
N LEU A 478 -13.27 -23.92 11.88
CA LEU A 478 -14.29 -23.07 11.27
C LEU A 478 -15.15 -22.43 12.36
N VAL A 479 -15.24 -21.11 12.35
CA VAL A 479 -16.05 -20.29 13.26
C VAL A 479 -17.05 -19.51 12.43
N ASP A 480 -18.26 -20.04 12.31
CA ASP A 480 -19.31 -19.46 11.48
C ASP A 480 -20.68 -19.91 12.00
N ASP A 481 -21.70 -19.08 11.85
CA ASP A 481 -23.09 -19.41 12.16
C ASP A 481 -23.96 -19.59 10.91
N GLY A 482 -23.36 -19.41 9.71
CA GLY A 482 -24.02 -19.57 8.42
C GLY A 482 -24.96 -18.44 8.03
N SER A 483 -25.08 -17.38 8.84
CA SER A 483 -26.08 -16.33 8.67
C SER A 483 -25.68 -15.18 7.74
N ASP A 484 -24.41 -15.14 7.29
CA ASP A 484 -23.91 -14.06 6.43
C ASP A 484 -24.76 -13.95 5.13
N PRO A 485 -25.43 -12.81 4.87
CA PRO A 485 -26.31 -12.65 3.71
C PRO A 485 -25.60 -12.79 2.36
N TYR A 486 -24.27 -12.63 2.33
CA TYR A 486 -23.48 -12.86 1.11
C TYR A 486 -23.34 -14.34 0.76
N ASN A 487 -23.78 -15.26 1.62
CA ASN A 487 -23.87 -16.68 1.27
C ASN A 487 -24.78 -16.91 0.05
N GLY A 488 -25.76 -16.03 -0.20
CA GLY A 488 -26.68 -16.09 -1.35
C GLY A 488 -26.19 -15.44 -2.65
N VAL A 489 -24.97 -14.89 -2.70
CA VAL A 489 -24.42 -14.22 -3.90
C VAL A 489 -24.30 -15.21 -5.08
N ARG A 490 -24.55 -14.73 -6.31
CA ARG A 490 -24.37 -15.48 -7.56
C ARG A 490 -22.89 -15.63 -7.90
N GLU A 491 -22.26 -16.60 -7.26
CA GLU A 491 -20.88 -16.98 -7.51
C GLU A 491 -20.76 -18.50 -7.70
N TRP A 492 -19.53 -18.99 -7.88
CA TRP A 492 -19.26 -20.39 -8.18
C TRP A 492 -19.88 -21.39 -7.19
N TRP A 493 -20.14 -20.99 -5.94
CA TRP A 493 -20.79 -21.81 -4.90
C TRP A 493 -22.33 -21.84 -4.99
N ASN A 494 -22.93 -20.97 -5.82
CA ASN A 494 -24.37 -20.91 -6.10
C ASN A 494 -24.69 -21.08 -7.60
N THR A 495 -23.80 -21.72 -8.35
CA THR A 495 -23.94 -21.94 -9.79
C THR A 495 -24.12 -23.42 -10.14
N GLY A 496 -24.95 -23.71 -11.13
CA GLY A 496 -25.21 -25.07 -11.61
C GLY A 496 -25.93 -25.92 -10.56
N ALA A 497 -25.34 -27.09 -10.23
CA ALA A 497 -25.85 -27.97 -9.19
C ALA A 497 -25.50 -27.49 -7.76
N ARG A 498 -24.60 -26.51 -7.62
CA ARG A 498 -24.24 -25.98 -6.31
C ARG A 498 -25.28 -24.97 -5.85
N ARG A 499 -25.77 -25.18 -4.64
CA ARG A 499 -26.68 -24.29 -3.91
C ARG A 499 -26.15 -24.25 -2.49
N TYR A 500 -25.79 -23.08 -2.00
CA TYR A 500 -25.62 -22.91 -0.56
C TYR A 500 -26.96 -23.22 0.10
N ALA A 501 -27.00 -24.27 0.93
CA ALA A 501 -28.17 -24.59 1.73
C ALA A 501 -28.21 -23.57 2.86
N SER A 502 -29.21 -22.69 2.82
CA SER A 502 -29.52 -21.77 3.93
C SER A 502 -29.87 -22.53 5.20
#